data_AF-A0A6A6K8R8-F1
#
_entry.id   AF-A0A6A6K8R8-F1
#
_cell.length_a   1.000
_cell.length_b   1.000
_cell.length_c   1.000
_cell.angle_alpha   90.00
_cell.angle_beta   90.00
_cell.angle_gamma   90.00
#
_symmetry.space_group_name_H-M   'P 1'
#
loop_
_entity.id
_entity.type
_entity.pdbx_description
1 polymer ?
#
loop_
_entity_poly.entity_id
_entity_poly.type
_entity_poly.pdbx_seq_one_letter_code
_entity_poly.pdbx_strand_id
1 'polypeptide(L)'
;MSWQTYVDEHLMCDIDGQGQHLTAASIVGHDGSVWAQSSSFPQFKPQEITDIMKDFEEPGHLAPTGLHLGGTKYMVIQGEAGAVIRGKKGSGGITIKKTGQALVFGIYEEPVTPGQCNMVVERLGDYLVDQGLFHSMCWERVGLSVSGSEVMFKSEEITAIMSDFDEPGTLAPTGLHLGGTKYMVIQGEAGAVIRGKKGPGGVTVKKTNQALIIGIYDEPMTPGQCNMIVERLGDYLMDQGL
;
A
#
# COMPACT_ATOMS: atom_id res chain seq x y z
N MET A 1 -13.58 3.01 6.29
CA MET A 1 -13.73 1.56 6.46
C MET A 1 -12.79 1.12 7.58
N SER A 2 -13.25 0.38 8.58
CA SER A 2 -12.40 -0.13 9.68
C SER A 2 -11.69 -1.42 9.25
N TRP A 3 -10.46 -1.64 9.74
CA TRP A 3 -9.70 -2.88 9.49
C TRP A 3 -10.47 -4.16 9.86
N GLN A 4 -11.34 -4.07 10.87
CA GLN A 4 -12.19 -5.17 11.30
C GLN A 4 -13.13 -5.67 10.18
N THR A 5 -13.63 -4.78 9.33
CA THR A 5 -14.50 -5.12 8.21
C THR A 5 -13.80 -6.05 7.21
N TYR A 6 -12.49 -5.87 6.99
CA TYR A 6 -11.74 -6.78 6.13
C TYR A 6 -11.60 -8.18 6.74
N VAL A 7 -11.42 -8.27 8.05
CA VAL A 7 -11.38 -9.58 8.73
C VAL A 7 -12.73 -10.25 8.64
N ASP A 8 -13.80 -9.55 9.01
CA ASP A 8 -15.14 -10.14 9.13
C ASP A 8 -15.75 -10.47 7.76
N GLU A 9 -15.62 -9.57 6.77
CA GLU A 9 -16.27 -9.73 5.45
C GLU A 9 -15.38 -10.44 4.41
N HIS A 10 -14.05 -10.40 4.55
CA HIS A 10 -13.15 -10.95 3.51
C HIS A 10 -12.36 -12.17 3.98
N LEU A 11 -11.89 -12.22 5.23
CA LEU A 11 -11.13 -13.37 5.74
C LEU A 11 -12.03 -14.45 6.37
N MET A 12 -13.06 -14.03 7.10
CA MET A 12 -14.00 -14.92 7.80
C MET A 12 -15.25 -15.23 6.97
N CYS A 13 -15.24 -14.95 5.66
CA CYS A 13 -16.36 -15.25 4.78
C CYS A 13 -16.46 -16.74 4.47
N ASP A 14 -17.66 -17.16 4.05
CA ASP A 14 -17.90 -18.52 3.59
C ASP A 14 -17.12 -18.79 2.29
N ILE A 15 -16.12 -19.64 2.41
CA ILE A 15 -15.31 -20.14 1.31
C ILE A 15 -16.20 -21.05 0.45
N ASP A 16 -16.32 -20.68 -0.84
CA ASP A 16 -17.06 -21.42 -1.87
C ASP A 16 -18.55 -21.65 -1.58
N GLY A 17 -19.16 -20.88 -0.66
CA GLY A 17 -20.57 -21.02 -0.29
C GLY A 17 -20.91 -22.36 0.39
N GLN A 18 -19.89 -23.08 0.88
CA GLN A 18 -20.04 -24.36 1.57
C GLN A 18 -20.18 -24.22 3.09
N GLY A 19 -20.29 -23.00 3.62
CA GLY A 19 -20.33 -22.72 5.05
C GLY A 19 -18.98 -22.95 5.76
N GLN A 20 -17.89 -23.01 5.00
CA GLN A 20 -16.54 -23.23 5.53
C GLN A 20 -15.84 -21.89 5.65
N HIS A 21 -15.25 -21.60 6.80
CA HIS A 21 -14.51 -20.36 7.03
C HIS A 21 -13.15 -20.66 7.66
N LEU A 22 -12.26 -19.68 7.63
CA LEU A 22 -11.01 -19.78 8.39
C LEU A 22 -11.32 -19.94 9.88
N THR A 23 -10.53 -20.77 10.57
CA THR A 23 -10.67 -20.95 12.02
C THR A 23 -10.40 -19.64 12.76
N ALA A 24 -9.39 -18.91 12.31
CA ALA A 24 -9.07 -17.58 12.80
C ALA A 24 -8.29 -16.77 11.76
N ALA A 25 -8.47 -15.46 11.76
CA ALA A 25 -7.73 -14.55 10.91
C ALA A 25 -7.36 -13.26 11.65
N SER A 26 -6.31 -12.58 11.20
CA SER A 26 -5.84 -11.31 11.78
C SER A 26 -5.05 -10.49 10.76
N ILE A 27 -5.08 -9.17 10.92
CA ILE A 27 -4.23 -8.21 10.23
C ILE A 27 -3.36 -7.53 11.30
N VAL A 28 -2.05 -7.63 11.17
CA VAL A 28 -1.08 -7.10 12.13
C VAL A 28 -0.07 -6.23 11.39
N GLY A 29 0.25 -5.06 11.91
CA GLY A 29 1.32 -4.21 11.39
C GLY A 29 2.70 -4.89 11.49
N HIS A 30 3.67 -4.43 10.70
CA HIS A 30 5.06 -4.93 10.79
C HIS A 30 5.71 -4.67 12.15
N ASP A 31 5.18 -3.70 12.90
CA ASP A 31 5.55 -3.37 14.28
C ASP A 31 4.98 -4.33 15.33
N GLY A 32 4.12 -5.27 14.92
CA GLY A 32 3.39 -6.18 15.82
C GLY A 32 2.09 -5.61 16.38
N SER A 33 1.66 -4.42 15.96
CA SER A 33 0.39 -3.84 16.37
C SER A 33 -0.78 -4.56 15.68
N VAL A 34 -1.75 -5.06 16.45
CA VAL A 34 -2.96 -5.69 15.90
C VAL A 34 -3.87 -4.61 15.32
N TRP A 35 -4.09 -4.64 14.01
CA TRP A 35 -5.02 -3.71 13.34
C TRP A 35 -6.45 -4.24 13.37
N ALA A 36 -6.59 -5.55 13.19
CA ALA A 36 -7.86 -6.26 13.34
C ALA A 36 -7.60 -7.75 13.57
N GLN A 37 -8.48 -8.42 14.30
CA GLN A 37 -8.39 -9.85 14.56
C GLN A 37 -9.78 -10.46 14.74
N SER A 38 -9.89 -11.73 14.38
CA SER A 38 -11.06 -12.55 14.72
C SER A 38 -11.06 -12.91 16.21
N SER A 39 -12.23 -13.18 16.78
CA SER A 39 -12.38 -13.57 18.19
C SER A 39 -11.67 -14.88 18.55
N SER A 40 -11.42 -15.74 17.56
CA SER A 40 -10.74 -17.02 17.69
C SER A 40 -9.23 -16.93 17.46
N PHE A 41 -8.69 -15.73 17.18
CA PHE A 41 -7.26 -15.56 16.95
C PHE A 41 -6.45 -15.72 18.24
N PRO A 42 -5.41 -16.56 18.27
CA PRO A 42 -4.63 -16.79 19.47
C PRO A 42 -3.80 -15.55 19.83
N GLN A 43 -3.63 -15.29 21.12
CA GLN A 43 -2.71 -14.23 21.58
C GLN A 43 -1.26 -14.64 21.28
N PHE A 44 -0.60 -13.84 20.45
CA PHE A 44 0.79 -14.04 20.06
C PHE A 44 1.72 -13.12 20.84
N LYS A 45 3.02 -13.45 20.83
CA LYS A 45 4.07 -12.60 21.42
C LYS A 45 4.67 -11.69 20.34
N PRO A 46 5.10 -10.47 20.68
CA PRO A 46 5.79 -9.59 19.71
C PRO A 46 7.00 -10.25 19.05
N GLN A 47 7.73 -11.07 19.80
CA GLN A 47 8.87 -11.85 19.30
C GLN A 47 8.50 -12.75 18.12
N GLU A 48 7.31 -13.36 18.15
CA GLU A 48 6.83 -14.24 17.07
C GLU A 48 6.67 -13.45 15.76
N ILE A 49 6.19 -12.20 15.84
CA ILE A 49 6.06 -11.31 14.67
C ILE A 49 7.44 -10.88 14.16
N THR A 50 8.37 -10.56 15.05
CA THR A 50 9.75 -10.21 14.65
C THR A 50 10.43 -11.36 13.90
N ASP A 51 10.25 -12.59 14.35
CA ASP A 51 10.88 -13.76 13.70
C ASP A 51 10.23 -14.06 12.34
N ILE A 52 8.91 -13.83 12.19
CA ILE A 52 8.21 -13.91 10.91
C ILE A 52 8.71 -12.84 9.93
N MET A 53 8.88 -11.60 10.40
CA MET A 53 9.43 -10.52 9.58
C MET A 53 10.85 -10.82 9.09
N LYS A 54 11.70 -11.40 9.95
CA LYS A 54 13.03 -11.87 9.56
C LYS A 54 12.99 -12.95 8.50
N ASP A 55 12.04 -13.89 8.55
CA ASP A 55 11.92 -14.93 7.50
C ASP A 55 11.50 -14.34 6.15
N PHE A 56 10.76 -13.23 6.14
CA PHE A 56 10.49 -12.50 4.90
C PHE A 56 11.73 -11.77 4.34
N GLU A 57 12.66 -11.35 5.19
CA GLU A 57 13.94 -10.74 4.78
C GLU A 57 14.99 -11.80 4.39
N GLU A 58 15.04 -12.89 5.14
CA GLU A 58 15.92 -14.04 4.99
C GLU A 58 15.09 -15.33 4.82
N PRO A 59 14.69 -15.66 3.59
CA PRO A 59 13.87 -16.84 3.33
C PRO A 59 14.50 -18.12 3.89
N GLY A 60 13.80 -18.77 4.84
CA GLY A 60 14.25 -20.00 5.47
C GLY A 60 14.81 -19.83 6.89
N HIS A 61 14.83 -18.62 7.44
CA HIS A 61 15.15 -18.34 8.84
C HIS A 61 14.29 -19.17 9.82
N LEU A 62 13.00 -19.33 9.52
CA LEU A 62 12.05 -20.10 10.34
C LEU A 62 11.99 -21.58 9.98
N ALA A 63 12.64 -22.04 8.92
CA ALA A 63 12.66 -23.45 8.56
C ALA A 63 13.25 -24.38 9.66
N PRO A 64 14.37 -24.04 10.33
CA PRO A 64 14.94 -24.91 11.38
C PRO A 64 14.18 -24.82 12.72
N THR A 65 13.67 -23.64 13.09
CA THR A 65 13.01 -23.40 14.38
C THR A 65 11.52 -23.74 14.32
N GLY A 66 10.88 -23.55 13.17
CA GLY A 66 9.44 -23.61 12.95
C GLY A 66 8.77 -22.27 13.23
N LEU A 67 7.61 -22.06 12.60
CA LEU A 67 6.81 -20.86 12.81
C LEU A 67 6.02 -21.00 14.11
N HIS A 68 6.17 -20.04 15.01
CA HIS A 68 5.44 -20.03 16.29
C HIS A 68 4.39 -18.94 16.26
N LEU A 69 3.16 -19.28 16.62
CA LEU A 69 2.09 -18.32 16.81
C LEU A 69 1.23 -18.73 18.01
N GLY A 70 1.16 -17.86 19.02
CA GLY A 70 0.37 -18.10 20.22
C GLY A 70 0.76 -19.38 20.95
N GLY A 71 2.06 -19.68 21.00
CA GLY A 71 2.60 -20.89 21.61
C GLY A 71 2.39 -22.18 20.80
N THR A 72 1.75 -22.10 19.64
CA THR A 72 1.63 -23.23 18.71
C THR A 72 2.76 -23.20 17.69
N LYS A 73 3.46 -24.34 17.54
CA LYS A 73 4.48 -24.55 16.50
C LYS A 73 3.86 -25.11 15.22
N TYR A 74 4.09 -24.43 14.11
CA TYR A 74 3.76 -24.83 12.76
C TYR A 74 5.04 -25.19 12.01
N MET A 75 4.99 -26.26 11.21
CA MET A 75 6.09 -26.65 10.34
C MET A 75 6.05 -25.79 9.08
N VAL A 76 7.11 -25.02 8.83
CA VAL A 76 7.19 -24.17 7.63
C VAL A 76 7.23 -25.06 6.39
N ILE A 77 6.35 -24.77 5.45
CA ILE A 77 6.29 -25.43 4.14
C ILE A 77 6.65 -24.41 3.05
N GLN A 78 6.79 -24.90 1.81
CA GLN A 78 7.14 -24.05 0.67
C GLN A 78 6.13 -22.90 0.49
N GLY A 79 6.60 -21.69 0.78
CA GLY A 79 5.92 -20.42 0.55
C GLY A 79 6.41 -19.72 -0.72
N GLU A 80 6.17 -18.41 -0.78
CA GLU A 80 6.74 -17.51 -1.78
C GLU A 80 7.77 -16.60 -1.09
N ALA A 81 9.02 -16.64 -1.55
CA ALA A 81 10.11 -15.91 -0.91
C ALA A 81 9.81 -14.40 -0.84
N GLY A 82 9.83 -13.85 0.36
CA GLY A 82 9.56 -12.43 0.61
C GLY A 82 8.10 -11.99 0.50
N ALA A 83 7.17 -12.89 0.13
CA ALA A 83 5.75 -12.55 -0.06
C ALA A 83 4.81 -13.40 0.79
N VAL A 84 4.99 -14.72 0.84
CA VAL A 84 4.07 -15.64 1.53
C VAL A 84 4.82 -16.67 2.35
N ILE A 85 4.49 -16.77 3.64
CA ILE A 85 4.95 -17.86 4.51
C ILE A 85 3.78 -18.78 4.79
N ARG A 86 4.02 -20.08 4.70
CA ARG A 86 3.01 -21.11 4.95
C ARG A 86 3.51 -22.06 6.03
N GLY A 87 2.63 -22.39 6.97
CA GLY A 87 2.87 -23.32 8.06
C GLY A 87 1.82 -24.43 8.08
N LYS A 88 2.23 -25.65 8.43
CA LYS A 88 1.35 -26.79 8.61
C LYS A 88 1.40 -27.32 10.03
N LYS A 89 0.25 -27.71 10.59
CA LYS A 89 0.13 -28.33 11.92
C LYS A 89 -0.93 -29.44 11.85
N GLY A 90 -0.49 -30.69 11.71
CA GLY A 90 -1.40 -31.83 11.63
C GLY A 90 -2.34 -31.72 10.41
N SER A 91 -3.65 -31.71 10.67
CA SER A 91 -4.71 -31.53 9.67
C SER A 91 -4.98 -30.05 9.32
N GLY A 92 -4.52 -29.10 10.14
CA GLY A 92 -4.65 -27.67 9.89
C GLY A 92 -3.34 -27.00 9.46
N GLY A 93 -3.40 -25.68 9.36
CA GLY A 93 -2.24 -24.87 9.01
C GLY A 93 -2.50 -23.38 9.14
N ILE A 94 -1.52 -22.62 8.68
CA ILE A 94 -1.51 -21.17 8.70
C ILE A 94 -0.88 -20.64 7.41
N THR A 95 -1.45 -19.56 6.89
CA THR A 95 -0.91 -18.79 5.77
C THR A 95 -0.71 -17.35 6.21
N ILE A 96 0.44 -16.79 5.86
CA ILE A 96 0.82 -15.42 6.18
C ILE A 96 1.24 -14.73 4.90
N LYS A 97 0.51 -13.69 4.51
CA LYS A 97 0.85 -12.84 3.36
C LYS A 97 1.44 -11.53 3.87
N LYS A 98 2.63 -11.20 3.38
CA LYS A 98 3.25 -9.89 3.60
C LYS A 98 2.64 -8.87 2.65
N THR A 99 2.28 -7.72 3.22
CA THR A 99 1.89 -6.51 2.48
C THR A 99 2.91 -5.40 2.71
N GLY A 100 2.73 -4.24 2.09
CA GLY A 100 3.65 -3.11 2.24
C GLY A 100 3.78 -2.59 3.68
N GLN A 101 2.73 -2.69 4.50
CA GLN A 101 2.70 -2.13 5.87
C GLN A 101 2.17 -3.11 6.94
N ALA A 102 1.56 -4.22 6.51
CA ALA A 102 0.94 -5.20 7.39
C ALA A 102 1.24 -6.65 6.98
N LEU A 103 0.88 -7.57 7.85
CA LEU A 103 0.88 -9.01 7.68
C LEU A 103 -0.55 -9.51 7.83
N VAL A 104 -1.02 -10.28 6.84
CA VAL A 104 -2.34 -10.90 6.86
C VAL A 104 -2.18 -12.35 7.26
N PHE A 105 -2.82 -12.76 8.34
CA PHE A 105 -2.80 -14.10 8.89
C PHE A 105 -4.13 -14.81 8.63
N GLY A 106 -4.06 -16.06 8.17
CA GLY A 106 -5.20 -16.97 8.13
C GLY A 106 -4.82 -18.33 8.68
N ILE A 107 -5.56 -18.78 9.69
CA ILE A 107 -5.45 -20.10 10.32
C ILE A 107 -6.64 -20.92 9.86
N TYR A 108 -6.37 -22.14 9.43
CA TYR A 108 -7.39 -23.06 8.97
C TYR A 108 -7.23 -24.44 9.61
N GLU A 109 -8.34 -25.13 9.73
CA GLU A 109 -8.43 -26.53 10.16
C GLU A 109 -9.36 -27.29 9.20
N GLU A 110 -9.37 -28.62 9.30
CA GLU A 110 -10.27 -29.46 8.50
C GLU A 110 -11.74 -29.07 8.76
N PRO A 111 -12.59 -28.91 7.72
CA PRO A 111 -12.46 -29.38 6.33
C PRO A 111 -11.76 -28.41 5.37
N VAL A 112 -11.32 -27.24 5.81
CA VAL A 112 -10.71 -26.22 4.94
C VAL A 112 -9.36 -26.71 4.46
N THR A 113 -9.17 -26.66 3.15
CA THR A 113 -7.90 -27.07 2.52
C THR A 113 -6.86 -25.94 2.57
N PRO A 114 -5.56 -26.27 2.55
CA PRO A 114 -4.51 -25.26 2.45
C PRO A 114 -4.69 -24.31 1.25
N GLY A 115 -5.17 -24.83 0.12
CA GLY A 115 -5.41 -24.04 -1.10
C GLY A 115 -6.51 -22.99 -0.91
N GLN A 116 -7.58 -23.33 -0.21
CA GLN A 116 -8.65 -22.41 0.13
C GLN A 116 -8.16 -21.28 1.06
N CYS A 117 -7.40 -21.61 2.10
CA CYS A 117 -6.82 -20.60 2.98
C CYS A 117 -5.87 -19.67 2.24
N ASN A 118 -4.99 -20.23 1.40
CA ASN A 118 -4.09 -19.44 0.56
C ASN A 118 -4.86 -18.45 -0.32
N MET A 119 -5.92 -18.91 -0.99
CA MET A 119 -6.73 -18.05 -1.86
C MET A 119 -7.31 -16.84 -1.12
N VAL A 120 -7.85 -17.05 0.09
CA VAL A 120 -8.48 -15.97 0.89
C VAL A 120 -7.44 -14.98 1.40
N VAL A 121 -6.36 -15.48 2.02
CA VAL A 121 -5.31 -14.66 2.62
C VAL A 121 -4.51 -13.91 1.56
N GLU A 122 -4.12 -14.60 0.48
CA GLU A 122 -3.35 -14.00 -0.60
C GLU A 122 -4.20 -13.00 -1.38
N ARG A 123 -5.49 -13.27 -1.66
CA ARG A 123 -6.37 -12.28 -2.32
C ARG A 123 -6.52 -11.00 -1.51
N LEU A 124 -6.74 -11.10 -0.20
CA LEU A 124 -6.84 -9.89 0.63
C LEU A 124 -5.49 -9.18 0.72
N GLY A 125 -4.40 -9.92 0.90
CA GLY A 125 -3.08 -9.31 0.97
C GLY A 125 -2.66 -8.67 -0.35
N ASP A 126 -2.97 -9.27 -1.50
CA ASP A 126 -2.77 -8.66 -2.82
C ASP A 126 -3.65 -7.42 -2.97
N TYR A 127 -4.91 -7.45 -2.53
CA TYR A 127 -5.76 -6.25 -2.48
C TYR A 127 -5.17 -5.16 -1.59
N LEU A 128 -4.62 -5.49 -0.41
CA LEU A 128 -3.97 -4.54 0.48
C LEU A 128 -2.61 -4.07 -0.03
N VAL A 129 -1.91 -4.90 -0.79
CA VAL A 129 -0.72 -4.50 -1.54
C VAL A 129 -1.13 -3.59 -2.68
N ASP A 130 -2.25 -3.83 -3.35
CA ASP A 130 -2.78 -3.01 -4.44
C ASP A 130 -3.36 -1.68 -3.92
N GLN A 131 -4.08 -1.67 -2.80
CA GLN A 131 -4.56 -0.47 -2.10
C GLN A 131 -3.42 0.26 -1.40
N GLY A 132 -2.48 -0.50 -0.83
CA GLY A 132 -1.21 -0.01 -0.33
C GLY A 132 -0.37 0.53 -1.47
N LEU A 133 -0.49 -0.02 -2.68
CA LEU A 133 -0.05 0.48 -3.96
C LEU A 133 -1.05 1.51 -4.49
N PHE A 134 -2.17 1.89 -3.91
CA PHE A 134 -2.85 3.16 -4.30
C PHE A 134 -2.36 4.29 -3.40
N HIS A 135 -2.04 3.94 -2.15
CA HIS A 135 -1.29 4.79 -1.23
C HIS A 135 0.22 4.88 -1.60
N SER A 136 0.76 3.87 -2.30
CA SER A 136 2.16 3.75 -2.78
C SER A 136 2.27 3.82 -4.31
N MET A 137 1.22 3.69 -5.12
CA MET A 137 1.13 4.22 -6.51
C MET A 137 0.88 5.71 -6.48
N CYS A 138 0.61 6.29 -5.31
CA CYS A 138 0.95 7.67 -5.11
C CYS A 138 2.46 7.92 -5.03
N TRP A 139 3.38 6.93 -5.01
CA TRP A 139 4.82 7.22 -5.13
C TRP A 139 5.80 6.25 -5.82
N GLU A 140 5.55 4.96 -6.14
CA GLU A 140 6.65 4.11 -6.67
C GLU A 140 6.33 3.11 -7.80
N ARG A 141 5.08 2.76 -8.15
CA ARG A 141 4.83 1.68 -9.16
C ARG A 141 3.77 1.93 -10.23
N VAL A 142 3.32 3.16 -10.46
CA VAL A 142 2.79 3.48 -11.79
C VAL A 142 3.99 3.75 -12.70
N GLY A 143 4.46 2.70 -13.34
CA GLY A 143 5.15 2.83 -14.61
C GLY A 143 4.19 3.38 -15.68
N LEU A 144 3.65 4.58 -15.47
CA LEU A 144 3.59 5.52 -16.56
C LEU A 144 5.06 5.81 -16.85
N SER A 145 5.52 5.44 -18.03
CA SER A 145 6.86 5.73 -18.48
C SER A 145 7.16 7.22 -18.23
N VAL A 146 7.87 7.53 -17.15
CA VAL A 146 8.74 8.69 -17.12
C VAL A 146 9.99 8.18 -17.80
N SER A 147 10.09 8.43 -19.10
CA SER A 147 11.40 8.51 -19.71
C SER A 147 12.16 9.61 -18.97
N GLY A 148 13.00 9.22 -18.00
CA GLY A 148 13.97 10.10 -17.34
C GLY A 148 13.67 10.42 -15.88
N SER A 149 14.48 9.82 -15.00
CA SER A 149 14.73 10.16 -13.58
C SER A 149 13.66 9.77 -12.54
N GLU A 150 14.06 8.87 -11.63
CA GLU A 150 13.44 8.67 -10.31
C GLU A 150 13.61 9.96 -9.50
N VAL A 151 12.51 10.68 -9.30
CA VAL A 151 12.50 11.92 -8.51
C VAL A 151 11.95 11.61 -7.12
N MET A 152 12.84 11.41 -6.15
CA MET A 152 12.48 11.24 -4.74
C MET A 152 12.11 12.61 -4.14
N PHE A 153 10.84 12.80 -3.77
CA PHE A 153 10.36 14.07 -3.22
C PHE A 153 10.56 14.15 -1.70
N LYS A 154 10.89 15.34 -1.19
CA LYS A 154 11.05 15.56 0.25
C LYS A 154 9.73 16.00 0.90
N SER A 155 9.52 15.64 2.17
CA SER A 155 8.34 16.05 2.95
C SER A 155 8.17 17.58 3.04
N GLU A 156 9.29 18.31 3.10
CA GLU A 156 9.33 19.78 3.09
C GLU A 156 8.77 20.37 1.79
N GLU A 157 9.04 19.73 0.65
CA GLU A 157 8.56 20.15 -0.68
C GLU A 157 7.04 19.99 -0.80
N ILE A 158 6.50 18.87 -0.30
CA ILE A 158 5.06 18.61 -0.28
C ILE A 158 4.33 19.57 0.66
N THR A 159 4.93 19.87 1.82
CA THR A 159 4.36 20.83 2.78
C THR A 159 4.29 22.24 2.19
N ALA A 160 5.31 22.66 1.43
CA ALA A 160 5.31 23.96 0.75
C ALA A 160 4.22 24.05 -0.32
N ILE A 161 3.96 22.97 -1.05
CA ILE A 161 2.86 22.88 -2.03
C ILE A 161 1.50 23.00 -1.35
N MET A 162 1.29 22.30 -0.23
CA MET A 162 0.05 22.39 0.52
C MET A 162 -0.20 23.82 1.04
N SER A 163 0.85 24.47 1.52
CA SER A 163 0.78 25.87 1.97
C SER A 163 0.39 26.84 0.84
N ASP A 164 0.80 26.59 -0.40
CA ASP A 164 0.42 27.43 -1.55
C ASP A 164 -1.02 27.18 -2.02
N PHE A 165 -1.53 25.97 -1.82
CA PHE A 165 -2.96 25.72 -2.03
C PHE A 165 -3.84 26.44 -1.00
N ASP A 166 -3.36 26.59 0.23
CA ASP A 166 -4.07 27.29 1.29
C ASP A 166 -3.91 28.82 1.16
N GLU A 167 -2.70 29.29 0.77
CA GLU A 167 -2.39 30.69 0.46
C GLU A 167 -1.79 30.82 -0.96
N PRO A 168 -2.65 31.07 -1.98
CA PRO A 168 -2.22 31.16 -3.37
C PRO A 168 -1.17 32.24 -3.59
N GLY A 169 0.01 31.85 -4.09
CA GLY A 169 1.08 32.77 -4.47
C GLY A 169 2.25 32.82 -3.51
N THR A 170 2.26 32.03 -2.44
CA THR A 170 3.40 31.86 -1.53
C THR A 170 4.61 31.24 -2.24
N LEU A 171 4.40 30.39 -3.25
CA LEU A 171 5.45 29.80 -4.07
C LEU A 171 5.87 30.64 -5.29
N ALA A 172 5.12 31.69 -5.65
CA ALA A 172 5.48 32.57 -6.76
C ALA A 172 6.85 33.27 -6.59
N PRO A 173 7.22 33.84 -5.42
CA PRO A 173 8.52 34.49 -5.22
C PRO A 173 9.68 33.52 -5.01
N THR A 174 9.44 32.34 -4.43
CA THR A 174 10.46 31.36 -4.06
C THR A 174 10.70 30.29 -5.12
N GLY A 175 9.68 29.96 -5.91
CA GLY A 175 9.65 28.88 -6.89
C GLY A 175 9.27 27.53 -6.26
N LEU A 176 8.65 26.67 -7.07
CA LEU A 176 8.22 25.32 -6.68
C LEU A 176 9.41 24.38 -6.74
N HIS A 177 9.73 23.73 -5.61
CA HIS A 177 10.80 22.74 -5.55
C HIS A 177 10.19 21.35 -5.50
N LEU A 178 10.59 20.49 -6.44
CA LEU A 178 10.10 19.11 -6.55
C LEU A 178 11.28 18.19 -6.85
N GLY A 179 11.60 17.33 -5.89
CA GLY A 179 12.74 16.40 -5.89
C GLY A 179 14.05 17.06 -6.24
N GLY A 180 14.34 18.16 -5.54
CA GLY A 180 15.58 18.94 -5.71
C GLY A 180 15.63 19.80 -6.98
N THR A 181 14.61 19.75 -7.83
CA THR A 181 14.49 20.62 -9.00
C THR A 181 13.61 21.82 -8.71
N LYS A 182 14.12 23.02 -9.01
CA LYS A 182 13.35 24.28 -8.96
C LYS A 182 12.61 24.52 -10.27
N TYR A 183 11.29 24.68 -10.17
CA TYR A 183 10.38 25.11 -11.23
C TYR A 183 9.92 26.55 -10.94
N MET A 184 9.83 27.36 -12.00
CA MET A 184 9.29 28.71 -11.90
C MET A 184 7.76 28.63 -11.89
N VAL A 185 7.13 29.03 -10.80
CA VAL A 185 5.67 29.00 -10.70
C VAL A 185 5.07 29.98 -11.71
N ILE A 186 4.11 29.49 -12.47
CA ILE A 186 3.31 30.26 -13.42
C ILE A 186 1.85 30.26 -12.96
N GLN A 187 1.06 31.19 -13.50
CA GLN A 187 -0.32 31.36 -13.09
C GLN A 187 -1.14 30.07 -13.32
N GLY A 188 -1.59 29.48 -12.22
CA GLY A 188 -2.55 28.38 -12.17
C GLY A 188 -3.91 28.85 -11.66
N GLU A 189 -4.75 27.91 -11.25
CA GLU A 189 -6.06 28.20 -10.64
C GLU A 189 -5.92 28.21 -9.11
N ALA A 190 -6.25 29.33 -8.48
CA ALA A 190 -6.08 29.53 -7.06
C ALA A 190 -6.82 28.45 -6.24
N GLY A 191 -6.08 27.73 -5.40
CA GLY A 191 -6.63 26.66 -4.56
C GLY A 191 -6.92 25.33 -5.27
N ALA A 192 -6.76 25.25 -6.60
CA ALA A 192 -7.08 24.05 -7.37
C ALA A 192 -5.89 23.49 -8.16
N VAL A 193 -5.13 24.35 -8.86
CA VAL A 193 -4.04 23.93 -9.75
C VAL A 193 -2.84 24.86 -9.63
N ILE A 194 -1.67 24.30 -9.35
CA ILE A 194 -0.38 25.00 -9.39
C ILE A 194 0.36 24.56 -10.67
N ARG A 195 0.93 25.50 -11.40
CA ARG A 195 1.72 25.23 -12.60
C ARG A 195 3.12 25.77 -12.43
N GLY A 196 4.10 25.02 -12.90
CA GLY A 196 5.52 25.39 -12.88
C GLY A 196 6.17 25.13 -14.23
N LYS A 197 7.14 25.96 -14.59
CA LYS A 197 7.92 25.82 -15.83
C LYS A 197 9.41 25.72 -15.53
N LYS A 198 10.12 24.84 -16.24
CA LYS A 198 11.58 24.69 -16.17
C LYS A 198 12.14 24.46 -17.57
N GLY A 199 12.58 25.53 -18.23
CA GLY A 199 13.12 25.44 -19.59
C GLY A 199 12.09 24.89 -20.60
N PRO A 200 12.41 23.82 -21.36
CA PRO A 200 11.46 23.17 -22.27
C PRO A 200 10.38 22.34 -21.55
N GLY A 201 10.68 21.85 -20.34
CA GLY A 201 9.76 21.10 -19.50
C GLY A 201 8.99 21.94 -18.48
N GLY A 202 8.17 21.27 -17.69
CA GLY A 202 7.39 21.89 -16.63
C GLY A 202 6.71 20.88 -15.73
N VAL A 203 5.84 21.40 -14.86
CA VAL A 203 5.11 20.62 -13.88
C VAL A 203 3.72 21.22 -13.65
N THR A 204 2.75 20.35 -13.44
CA THR A 204 1.37 20.72 -13.11
C THR A 204 0.94 19.91 -11.90
N VAL A 205 0.46 20.60 -10.87
CA VAL A 205 0.04 20.01 -9.62
C VAL A 205 -1.43 20.34 -9.40
N LYS A 206 -2.27 19.34 -9.12
CA LYS A 206 -3.68 19.51 -8.80
C LYS A 206 -3.99 18.88 -7.45
N LYS A 207 -4.72 19.60 -6.60
CA LYS A 207 -5.18 19.13 -5.28
C LYS A 207 -6.56 18.48 -5.43
N THR A 208 -6.74 17.29 -4.87
CA THR A 208 -8.05 16.63 -4.65
C THR A 208 -8.36 16.62 -3.15
N ASN A 209 -9.46 15.99 -2.72
CA ASN A 209 -9.82 15.99 -1.30
C ASN A 209 -8.87 15.15 -0.44
N GLN A 210 -8.26 14.12 -1.02
CA GLN A 210 -7.41 13.14 -0.33
C GLN A 210 -6.04 12.95 -0.98
N ALA A 211 -5.77 13.54 -2.16
CA ALA A 211 -4.51 13.34 -2.88
C ALA A 211 -4.00 14.62 -3.58
N LEU A 212 -2.71 14.58 -3.94
CA LEU A 212 -2.05 15.56 -4.80
C LEU A 212 -1.63 14.85 -6.09
N ILE A 213 -2.09 15.35 -7.22
CA ILE A 213 -1.72 14.84 -8.54
C ILE A 213 -0.64 15.74 -9.12
N ILE A 214 0.55 15.19 -9.33
CA ILE A 214 1.72 15.91 -9.87
C ILE A 214 2.06 15.31 -11.23
N GLY A 215 1.94 16.10 -12.30
CA GLY A 215 2.43 15.75 -13.62
C GLY A 215 3.66 16.56 -13.97
N ILE A 216 4.80 15.89 -14.13
CA ILE A 216 6.04 16.48 -14.65
C ILE A 216 6.13 16.11 -16.13
N TYR A 217 6.49 17.06 -16.98
CA TYR A 217 6.62 16.84 -18.41
C TYR A 217 7.90 17.48 -18.95
N ASP A 218 8.44 16.89 -20.01
CA ASP A 218 9.55 17.39 -20.80
C ASP A 218 9.27 17.16 -22.29
N GLU A 219 10.08 17.74 -23.18
CA GLU A 219 9.94 17.51 -24.62
C GLU A 219 10.00 16.00 -24.97
N PRO A 220 9.10 15.49 -25.84
CA PRO A 220 8.23 16.21 -26.78
C PRO A 220 6.83 16.56 -26.25
N MET A 221 6.54 16.35 -24.96
CA MET A 221 5.22 16.60 -24.39
C MET A 221 4.97 18.10 -24.18
N THR A 222 3.83 18.60 -24.66
CA THR A 222 3.46 20.00 -24.49
C THR A 222 2.82 20.26 -23.12
N PRO A 223 2.92 21.49 -22.57
CA PRO A 223 2.24 21.86 -21.33
C PRO A 223 0.73 21.58 -21.35
N GLY A 224 0.08 21.80 -22.50
CA GLY A 224 -1.36 21.58 -22.64
C GLY A 224 -1.77 20.11 -22.50
N GLN A 225 -0.94 19.18 -23.00
CA GLN A 225 -1.20 17.74 -22.86
C GLN A 225 -1.06 17.29 -21.41
N CYS A 226 -0.01 17.74 -20.71
CA CYS A 226 0.18 17.40 -19.29
C CYS A 226 -0.96 17.96 -18.43
N ASN A 227 -1.32 19.23 -18.63
CA ASN A 227 -2.44 19.87 -17.93
C ASN A 227 -3.73 19.09 -18.11
N MET A 228 -4.06 18.70 -19.34
CA MET A 228 -5.29 17.95 -19.62
C MET A 228 -5.33 16.60 -18.90
N ILE A 229 -4.19 15.90 -18.78
CA ILE A 229 -4.12 14.59 -18.10
C ILE A 229 -4.26 14.78 -16.59
N VAL A 230 -3.47 15.69 -16.00
CA VAL A 230 -3.47 15.96 -14.55
C VAL A 230 -4.83 16.48 -14.10
N GLU A 231 -5.42 17.39 -14.88
CA GLU A 231 -6.71 17.99 -14.53
C GLU A 231 -7.85 16.99 -14.64
N ARG A 232 -7.94 16.21 -15.74
CA ARG A 232 -8.97 15.19 -15.90
C ARG A 232 -8.88 14.09 -14.85
N LEU A 233 -7.65 13.67 -14.50
CA LEU A 233 -7.46 12.67 -13.46
C LEU A 233 -7.87 13.22 -12.08
N GLY A 234 -7.51 14.47 -11.78
CA GLY A 234 -7.92 15.11 -10.53
C GLY A 234 -9.43 15.30 -10.44
N ASP A 235 -10.10 15.72 -11.52
CA ASP A 235 -11.56 15.86 -11.56
C ASP A 235 -12.25 14.51 -11.34
N TYR A 236 -11.77 13.46 -12.02
CA TYR A 236 -12.29 12.12 -11.83
C TYR A 236 -12.18 11.65 -10.38
N LEU A 237 -11.05 11.91 -9.72
CA LEU A 237 -10.84 11.53 -8.32
C LEU A 237 -11.76 12.35 -7.38
N MET A 238 -11.91 13.65 -7.62
CA MET A 238 -12.83 14.49 -6.85
C MET A 238 -14.29 14.04 -7.01
N ASP A 239 -14.70 13.65 -8.22
CA ASP A 239 -16.03 13.10 -8.49
C ASP A 239 -16.28 11.77 -7.77
N GLN A 240 -15.23 10.97 -7.54
CA GLN A 240 -15.30 9.74 -6.74
C GLN A 240 -15.22 10.00 -5.22
N GLY A 241 -15.11 11.27 -4.78
CA GLY A 241 -15.00 11.66 -3.37
C GLY A 241 -13.61 11.51 -2.77
N LEU A 242 -12.57 11.41 -3.62
CA LEU A 242 -11.15 11.34 -3.26
C LEU A 242 -10.43 12.68 -3.49
#